data_AF-V7HU98-F1
#
_entry.id   AF-V7HU98-F1
#
_cell.length_a   1.000
_cell.length_b   1.000
_cell.length_c   1.000
_cell.angle_alpha   90.00
_cell.angle_beta   90.00
_cell.angle_gamma   90.00
#
_symmetry.space_group_name_H-M   'P 1'
#
loop_
_entity.id
_entity.type
_entity.pdbx_description
1 polymer ?
#
loop_
_entity_poly.entity_id
_entity_poly.type
_entity_poly.pdbx_seq_one_letter_code
_entity_poly.pdbx_strand_id
1 'polypeptide(L)'
;MTFLLHATNYFNQALDKINNERNILDRKLNGHIINHDLLQLAQIEKSLIYLSSSIKTNLMMLEDLRHTPLTLQITKESQEKLDDILIEMEQASRVVQIANDVTGKISRTSNNILNNNLNDTMKFLTGWSIILTIPTIGTGFYGMNVDLPFMKLPLAWLLVSGILVSLMLILYWFLKRKNIL
;
A
#
# COMPACT_ATOMS: atom_id res chain seq x y z
N MET A 1 16.74 -25.33 30.85
CA MET A 1 17.04 -25.41 29.41
C MET A 1 15.81 -25.67 28.55
N THR A 2 14.93 -26.61 28.93
CA THR A 2 13.65 -26.86 28.24
C THR A 2 12.77 -25.62 28.07
N PHE A 3 12.72 -24.73 29.08
CA PHE A 3 11.98 -23.46 29.00
C PHE A 3 12.45 -22.55 27.86
N LEU A 4 13.76 -22.42 27.65
CA LEU A 4 14.34 -21.57 26.60
C LEU A 4 14.02 -22.12 25.21
N LEU A 5 14.09 -23.44 25.03
CA LEU A 5 13.70 -24.09 23.78
C LEU A 5 12.20 -23.90 23.45
N HIS A 6 11.33 -23.96 24.47
CA HIS A 6 9.90 -23.70 24.29
C HIS A 6 9.63 -22.23 23.92
N ALA A 7 10.39 -21.29 24.48
CA ALA A 7 10.29 -19.89 24.11
C ALA A 7 10.67 -19.68 22.63
N THR A 8 11.77 -20.27 22.15
CA THR A 8 12.17 -20.22 20.73
C THR A 8 11.11 -20.79 19.80
N ASN A 9 10.57 -21.97 20.13
CA ASN A 9 9.49 -22.58 19.35
C ASN A 9 8.23 -21.72 19.30
N TYR A 10 7.88 -21.05 20.39
CA TYR A 10 6.76 -20.13 20.44
C TYR A 10 6.97 -18.91 19.50
N PHE A 11 8.18 -18.35 19.45
CA PHE A 11 8.51 -17.27 18.52
C PHE A 11 8.42 -17.69 17.07
N ASN A 12 8.92 -18.89 16.74
CA ASN A 12 8.84 -19.43 15.39
C ASN A 12 7.37 -19.63 14.95
N GLN A 13 6.52 -20.18 15.82
CA GLN A 13 5.09 -20.33 15.54
C GLN A 13 4.38 -18.98 15.37
N ALA A 14 4.70 -17.98 16.20
CA ALA A 14 4.16 -16.64 16.07
C ALA A 14 4.56 -15.99 14.74
N LEU A 15 5.82 -16.17 14.32
CA LEU A 15 6.34 -15.69 13.05
C LEU A 15 5.64 -16.35 11.86
N ASP A 16 5.46 -17.67 11.89
CA ASP A 16 4.75 -18.41 10.83
C ASP A 16 3.30 -17.96 10.68
N LYS A 17 2.61 -17.72 11.81
CA LYS A 17 1.25 -17.18 11.80
C LYS A 17 1.20 -15.81 11.13
N ILE A 18 2.09 -14.89 11.52
CA ILE A 18 2.15 -13.55 10.94
C ILE A 18 2.51 -13.61 9.45
N ASN A 19 3.44 -14.48 9.05
CA ASN A 19 3.81 -14.68 7.65
C ASN A 19 2.63 -15.20 6.82
N ASN A 20 1.84 -16.13 7.35
CA ASN A 20 0.65 -16.63 6.68
C ASN A 20 -0.42 -15.54 6.51
N GLU A 21 -0.70 -14.77 7.56
CA GLU A 21 -1.61 -13.63 7.48
C GLU A 21 -1.15 -12.61 6.43
N ARG A 22 0.16 -12.30 6.40
CA ARG A 22 0.76 -11.42 5.38
C ARG A 22 0.57 -11.97 3.97
N ASN A 23 0.85 -13.26 3.75
CA ASN A 23 0.74 -13.87 2.42
C ASN A 23 -0.71 -13.89 1.92
N ILE A 24 -1.69 -14.06 2.81
CA ILE A 24 -3.12 -13.94 2.47
C ILE A 24 -3.43 -12.50 2.04
N LEU A 25 -2.92 -11.51 2.77
CA LEU A 25 -3.16 -10.11 2.47
C LEU A 25 -2.46 -9.66 1.17
N ASP A 26 -1.23 -10.10 0.94
CA ASP A 26 -0.48 -9.84 -0.30
C ASP A 26 -1.25 -10.33 -1.54
N ARG A 27 -1.86 -11.51 -1.46
CA ARG A 27 -2.72 -12.03 -2.54
C ARG A 27 -3.96 -11.17 -2.78
N LYS A 28 -4.55 -10.57 -1.73
CA LYS A 28 -5.69 -9.65 -1.88
C LYS A 28 -5.26 -8.34 -2.56
N LEU A 29 -4.08 -7.83 -2.19
CA LEU A 29 -3.54 -6.57 -2.68
C LEU A 29 -3.15 -6.61 -4.17
N ASN A 30 -2.87 -7.79 -4.73
CA ASN A 30 -2.62 -7.96 -6.17
C ASN A 30 -3.84 -7.68 -7.07
N GLY A 31 -5.03 -7.52 -6.50
CA GLY A 31 -6.26 -7.18 -7.22
C GLY A 31 -6.65 -5.72 -7.04
N HIS A 32 -7.67 -5.49 -6.21
CA HIS A 32 -8.16 -4.15 -5.89
C HIS A 32 -7.78 -3.79 -4.46
N ILE A 33 -6.95 -2.77 -4.31
CA ILE A 33 -6.49 -2.30 -3.01
C ILE A 33 -7.52 -1.35 -2.43
N ILE A 34 -7.93 -1.58 -1.18
CA ILE A 34 -8.75 -0.65 -0.41
C ILE A 34 -8.01 -0.20 0.87
N ASN A 35 -8.40 0.95 1.41
CA ASN A 35 -7.79 1.51 2.63
C ASN A 35 -7.79 0.51 3.82
N HIS A 36 -8.80 -0.35 3.89
CA HIS A 36 -8.89 -1.39 4.92
C HIS A 36 -7.75 -2.41 4.83
N ASP A 37 -7.31 -2.78 3.63
CA ASP A 37 -6.22 -3.74 3.45
C ASP A 37 -4.87 -3.12 3.88
N LEU A 38 -4.68 -1.82 3.63
CA LEU A 38 -3.51 -1.10 4.14
C LEU A 38 -3.49 -1.04 5.66
N LEU A 39 -4.65 -0.87 6.29
CA LEU A 39 -4.76 -0.91 7.75
C LEU A 39 -4.38 -2.29 8.31
N GLN A 40 -4.79 -3.38 7.64
CA GLN A 40 -4.38 -4.73 8.02
C GLN A 40 -2.87 -4.93 7.86
N LEU A 41 -2.27 -4.43 6.78
CA LEU A 41 -0.80 -4.47 6.60
C LEU A 41 -0.08 -3.72 7.72
N ALA A 42 -0.57 -2.53 8.10
CA ALA A 42 0.00 -1.76 9.20
C ALA A 42 -0.07 -2.51 10.54
N GLN A 43 -1.12 -3.29 10.76
CA GLN A 43 -1.25 -4.14 11.95
C GLN A 43 -0.27 -5.32 11.94
N ILE A 44 -0.01 -5.91 10.78
CA ILE A 44 1.03 -6.94 10.59
C ILE A 44 2.42 -6.35 10.85
N GLU A 45 2.72 -5.19 10.27
CA GLU A 45 3.99 -4.47 10.47
C GLU A 45 4.20 -4.14 11.95
N LYS A 46 3.17 -3.63 12.63
CA LYS A 46 3.20 -3.40 14.09
C LYS A 46 3.51 -4.69 14.86
N SER A 47 2.89 -5.81 14.50
CA SER A 47 3.10 -7.10 15.15
C SER A 47 4.54 -7.61 14.96
N LEU A 48 5.09 -7.48 13.75
CA LEU A 48 6.48 -7.82 13.45
C LEU A 48 7.48 -6.91 14.18
N ILE A 49 7.17 -5.63 14.39
CA ILE A 49 7.99 -4.72 15.20
C ILE A 49 8.02 -5.18 16.66
N TYR A 50 6.87 -5.50 17.26
CA TYR A 50 6.82 -6.05 18.61
C TYR A 50 7.61 -7.35 18.73
N LEU A 51 7.42 -8.26 17.77
CA LEU A 51 8.14 -9.54 17.74
C LEU A 51 9.65 -9.32 17.63
N SER A 52 10.08 -8.42 16.75
CA SER A 52 11.50 -8.07 16.60
C SER A 52 12.09 -7.52 17.89
N SER A 53 11.35 -6.63 18.58
CA SER A 53 11.80 -6.06 19.84
C SER A 53 11.90 -7.12 20.93
N SER A 54 10.91 -8.01 21.05
CA SER A 54 10.93 -9.08 22.05
C SER A 54 12.07 -10.07 21.82
N ILE A 55 12.31 -10.48 20.56
CA ILE A 55 13.43 -11.36 20.22
C ILE A 55 14.77 -10.69 20.57
N LYS A 56 14.93 -9.39 20.24
CA LYS A 56 16.15 -8.65 20.56
C LYS A 56 16.39 -8.54 22.06
N THR A 57 15.36 -8.28 22.86
CA THR A 57 15.46 -8.26 24.32
C THR A 57 15.83 -9.63 24.88
N ASN A 58 15.25 -10.71 24.35
CA ASN A 58 15.58 -12.06 24.77
C ASN A 58 17.00 -12.47 24.39
N LEU A 59 17.47 -12.08 23.20
CA LEU A 59 18.86 -12.29 22.78
C LEU A 59 19.85 -11.63 23.74
N MET A 60 19.62 -10.36 24.10
CA MET A 60 20.48 -9.67 25.08
C MET A 60 20.51 -10.41 26.43
N MET A 61 19.35 -10.88 26.91
CA MET A 61 19.28 -11.65 28.16
C MET A 61 20.03 -13.00 28.07
N LEU A 62 19.94 -13.69 26.93
CA LEU A 62 20.64 -14.96 26.70
C LEU A 62 22.16 -14.77 26.58
N GLU A 63 22.59 -13.69 25.90
CA GLU A 63 24.00 -13.29 25.84
C GLU A 63 24.55 -12.96 27.22
N ASP A 64 23.84 -12.18 28.03
CA ASP A 64 24.23 -11.87 29.41
C ASP A 64 24.35 -13.15 30.26
N LEU A 65 23.39 -14.06 30.12
CA LEU A 65 23.39 -15.35 30.81
C LEU A 65 24.60 -16.20 30.43
N ARG A 66 25.06 -16.15 29.17
CA ARG A 66 26.29 -16.82 28.72
C ARG A 66 27.54 -16.33 29.46
N HIS A 67 27.58 -15.05 29.81
CA HIS A 67 28.73 -14.40 30.46
C HIS A 67 28.66 -14.34 31.99
N THR A 68 27.55 -14.79 32.59
CA THR A 68 27.35 -14.72 34.04
C THR A 68 28.12 -15.84 34.77
N PRO A 69 28.76 -15.59 35.93
CA PRO A 69 29.46 -16.63 36.70
C PRO A 69 28.55 -17.74 37.25
N LEU A 70 27.22 -17.58 37.22
CA LEU A 70 26.25 -18.65 37.51
C LEU A 70 26.39 -19.83 36.52
N THR A 71 26.89 -19.57 35.32
CA THR A 71 27.12 -20.54 34.23
C THR A 71 28.27 -21.50 34.57
N LEU A 72 29.10 -21.18 35.56
CA LEU A 72 30.17 -22.05 36.08
C LEU A 72 29.65 -23.23 36.91
N GLN A 73 28.37 -23.22 37.34
CA GLN A 73 27.72 -24.35 38.00
C GLN A 73 26.93 -25.25 37.03
N ILE A 74 26.96 -24.92 35.73
CA ILE A 74 26.15 -25.61 34.73
C ILE A 74 27.03 -26.62 33.97
N THR A 75 26.50 -27.83 33.77
CA THR A 75 27.16 -28.91 33.02
C THR A 75 27.50 -28.46 31.59
N LYS A 76 28.60 -28.95 31.02
CA LYS A 76 29.04 -28.68 29.63
C LYS A 76 27.92 -28.86 28.60
N GLU A 77 27.08 -29.88 28.76
CA GLU A 77 25.90 -30.13 27.90
C GLU A 77 24.91 -28.96 27.86
N SER A 78 24.75 -28.23 28.98
CA SER A 78 23.85 -27.09 29.03
C SER A 78 24.47 -25.81 28.49
N GLN A 79 25.81 -25.69 28.44
CA GLN A 79 26.45 -24.60 27.70
C GLN A 79 26.29 -24.81 26.21
N GLU A 80 26.51 -26.04 25.70
CA GLU A 80 26.31 -26.37 24.28
C GLU A 80 24.85 -26.08 23.85
N LYS A 81 23.85 -26.49 24.65
CA LYS A 81 22.44 -26.16 24.38
C LYS A 81 22.14 -24.65 24.40
N LEU A 82 22.88 -23.86 25.19
CA LEU A 82 22.67 -22.40 25.25
C LEU A 82 23.15 -21.77 23.95
N ASP A 83 24.31 -22.20 23.45
CA ASP A 83 24.87 -21.73 22.19
C ASP A 83 23.93 -22.08 21.02
N ASP A 84 23.36 -23.29 20.99
CA ASP A 84 22.37 -23.68 19.98
C ASP A 84 21.14 -22.77 19.99
N ILE A 85 20.59 -22.49 21.18
CA ILE A 85 19.42 -21.60 21.34
C ILE A 85 19.76 -20.17 20.88
N LEU A 86 20.97 -19.70 21.17
CA LEU A 86 21.40 -18.35 20.81
C LEU A 86 21.53 -18.21 19.28
N ILE A 87 22.11 -19.20 18.61
CA ILE A 87 22.17 -19.28 17.14
C ILE A 87 20.76 -19.26 16.53
N GLU A 88 19.85 -20.07 17.06
CA GLU A 88 18.47 -20.17 16.55
C GLU A 88 17.69 -18.85 16.77
N MET A 89 17.85 -18.21 17.93
CA MET A 89 17.26 -16.90 18.24
C MET A 89 17.80 -15.78 17.34
N GLU A 90 19.10 -15.77 17.05
CA GLU A 90 19.69 -14.82 16.11
C GLU A 90 19.12 -15.02 14.70
N GLN A 91 18.96 -16.28 14.28
CA GLN A 91 18.34 -16.60 13.00
C GLN A 91 16.89 -16.09 12.96
N ALA A 92 16.09 -16.38 13.99
CA ALA A 92 14.72 -15.88 14.09
C ALA A 92 14.67 -14.35 14.01
N SER A 93 15.58 -13.65 14.70
CA SER A 93 15.72 -12.19 14.64
C SER A 93 15.92 -11.68 13.20
N ARG A 94 16.84 -12.32 12.46
CA ARG A 94 17.11 -11.99 11.04
C ARG A 94 15.87 -12.22 10.17
N VAL A 95 15.15 -13.32 10.37
CA VAL A 95 13.92 -13.61 9.60
C VAL A 95 12.84 -12.57 9.88
N VAL A 96 12.64 -12.16 11.14
CA VAL A 96 11.68 -11.10 11.50
C VAL A 96 12.05 -9.76 10.87
N GLN A 97 13.34 -9.40 10.84
CA GLN A 97 13.81 -8.18 10.16
C GLN A 97 13.49 -8.21 8.66
N ILE A 98 13.77 -9.33 7.98
CA ILE A 98 13.44 -9.50 6.56
C ILE A 98 11.92 -9.41 6.35
N ALA A 99 11.12 -10.03 7.22
CA ALA A 99 9.67 -9.98 7.15
C ALA A 99 9.13 -8.55 7.31
N ASN A 100 9.70 -7.75 8.23
CA ASN A 100 9.40 -6.32 8.38
C ASN A 100 9.70 -5.56 7.09
N ASP A 101 10.91 -5.72 6.54
CA ASP A 101 11.34 -5.02 5.32
C ASP A 101 10.45 -5.34 4.12
N VAL A 102 10.09 -6.62 3.94
CA VAL A 102 9.18 -7.06 2.89
C VAL A 102 7.79 -6.46 3.09
N THR A 103 7.24 -6.51 4.31
CA THR A 103 5.92 -5.95 4.62
C THR A 103 5.89 -4.44 4.35
N GLY A 104 6.93 -3.71 4.76
CA GLY A 104 7.05 -2.28 4.48
C GLY A 104 7.21 -1.95 2.98
N LYS A 105 7.82 -2.82 2.18
CA LYS A 105 7.85 -2.69 0.72
C LYS A 105 6.46 -2.91 0.09
N ILE A 106 5.72 -3.92 0.57
CA ILE A 106 4.35 -4.18 0.10
C ILE A 106 3.44 -2.99 0.44
N SER A 107 3.53 -2.48 1.67
CA SER A 107 2.76 -1.30 2.12
C SER A 107 3.03 -0.06 1.25
N ARG A 108 4.30 0.28 1.02
CA ARG A 108 4.67 1.41 0.15
C ARG A 108 4.21 1.23 -1.28
N THR A 109 4.37 0.05 -1.85
CA THR A 109 3.93 -0.26 -3.23
C THR A 109 2.41 -0.17 -3.34
N SER A 110 1.69 -0.70 -2.36
CA SER A 110 0.23 -0.66 -2.30
C SER A 110 -0.29 0.77 -2.18
N ASN A 111 0.36 1.61 -1.37
CA ASN A 111 0.03 3.04 -1.25
C ASN A 111 0.30 3.79 -2.57
N ASN A 112 1.37 3.46 -3.28
CA ASN A 112 1.66 4.04 -4.60
C ASN A 112 0.59 3.66 -5.64
N ILE A 113 0.12 2.42 -5.64
CA ILE A 113 -0.97 1.96 -6.51
C ILE A 113 -2.27 2.71 -6.18
N LEU A 114 -2.62 2.86 -4.89
CA LEU A 114 -3.78 3.65 -4.48
C LEU A 114 -3.70 5.11 -4.94
N ASN A 115 -2.55 5.75 -4.74
CA ASN A 115 -2.34 7.12 -5.18
C ASN A 115 -2.41 7.25 -6.70
N ASN A 116 -1.90 6.26 -7.44
CA ASN A 116 -2.04 6.23 -8.89
C ASN A 116 -3.51 6.09 -9.31
N ASN A 117 -4.26 5.19 -8.67
CA ASN A 117 -5.70 5.03 -8.94
C ASN A 117 -6.50 6.30 -8.64
N LEU A 118 -6.17 7.01 -7.55
CA LEU A 118 -6.76 8.32 -7.24
C LEU A 118 -6.40 9.36 -8.29
N ASN A 119 -5.15 9.42 -8.70
CA ASN A 119 -4.70 10.34 -9.74
C ASN A 119 -5.38 10.06 -11.09
N ASP A 120 -5.55 8.78 -11.45
CA ASP A 120 -6.25 8.38 -12.67
C ASP A 120 -7.75 8.71 -12.60
N THR A 121 -8.37 8.52 -11.43
CA THR A 121 -9.77 8.93 -11.19
C THR A 121 -9.94 10.45 -11.30
N MET A 122 -9.02 11.22 -10.71
CA MET A 122 -9.05 12.69 -10.77
C MET A 122 -8.87 13.19 -12.21
N LYS A 123 -7.91 12.62 -12.95
CA LYS A 123 -7.70 12.88 -14.38
C LYS A 123 -8.96 12.61 -15.19
N PHE A 124 -9.62 11.47 -14.97
CA PHE A 124 -10.88 11.14 -15.62
C PHE A 124 -11.97 12.18 -15.32
N LEU A 125 -12.22 12.48 -14.05
CA LEU A 125 -13.25 13.45 -13.64
C LEU A 125 -12.96 14.86 -14.16
N THR A 126 -11.72 15.33 -14.05
CA THR A 126 -11.31 16.64 -14.55
C THR A 126 -11.40 16.72 -16.07
N GLY A 127 -10.95 15.69 -16.79
CA GLY A 127 -11.02 15.64 -18.25
C GLY A 127 -12.46 15.71 -18.77
N TRP A 128 -13.35 14.91 -18.17
CA TRP A 128 -14.78 14.96 -18.51
C TRP A 128 -15.45 16.27 -18.13
N SER A 129 -15.13 16.84 -16.96
CA SER A 129 -15.66 18.13 -16.52
C SER A 129 -15.33 19.26 -17.50
N ILE A 130 -14.08 19.31 -17.97
CA ILE A 130 -13.63 20.27 -18.98
C ILE A 130 -14.41 20.10 -20.29
N ILE A 131 -14.59 18.87 -20.75
CA ILE A 131 -15.34 18.57 -21.99
C ILE A 131 -16.82 18.99 -21.84
N LEU A 132 -17.47 18.67 -20.73
CA LEU A 132 -18.87 19.00 -20.45
C LEU A 132 -19.12 20.50 -20.22
N THR A 133 -18.08 21.26 -19.90
CA THR A 133 -18.17 22.72 -19.74
C THR A 133 -18.44 23.42 -21.08
N ILE A 134 -17.93 22.91 -22.21
CA ILE A 134 -18.15 23.48 -23.56
C ILE A 134 -19.64 23.60 -23.91
N PRO A 135 -20.44 22.51 -23.92
CA PRO A 135 -21.84 22.61 -24.28
C PRO A 135 -22.60 23.46 -23.28
N THR A 136 -22.26 23.38 -21.98
CA THR A 136 -22.90 24.19 -20.93
C THR A 136 -22.75 25.70 -21.19
N ILE A 137 -21.53 26.15 -21.52
CA ILE A 137 -21.27 27.55 -21.88
C ILE A 137 -21.98 27.91 -23.19
N GLY A 138 -21.89 27.04 -24.20
CA GLY A 138 -22.50 27.26 -25.51
C GLY A 138 -24.02 27.41 -25.44
N THR A 139 -24.70 26.48 -24.76
CA THR A 139 -26.15 26.55 -24.52
C THR A 139 -26.51 27.69 -23.58
N GLY A 140 -25.63 28.01 -22.61
CA GLY A 140 -25.80 29.13 -21.71
C GLY A 140 -25.94 30.45 -22.45
N PHE A 141 -25.00 30.77 -23.36
CA PHE A 141 -25.05 31.98 -24.18
C PHE A 141 -26.28 32.00 -25.09
N TYR A 142 -26.58 30.91 -25.81
CA TYR A 142 -27.75 30.84 -26.69
C TYR A 142 -29.10 30.78 -25.95
N GLY A 143 -29.09 30.50 -24.64
CA GLY A 143 -30.25 30.61 -23.75
C GLY A 143 -30.47 32.01 -23.18
N MET A 144 -29.54 32.95 -23.40
CA MET A 144 -29.73 34.35 -23.03
C MET A 144 -30.61 35.03 -24.07
N ASN A 145 -31.56 35.86 -23.62
CA ASN A 145 -32.42 36.67 -24.49
C ASN A 145 -31.65 37.89 -25.07
N VAL A 146 -30.50 37.64 -25.68
CA VAL A 146 -29.63 38.64 -26.30
C VAL A 146 -29.47 38.29 -27.77
N ASP A 147 -29.59 39.25 -28.67
CA ASP A 147 -29.41 39.02 -30.11
C ASP A 147 -27.98 38.53 -30.39
N LEU A 148 -27.84 37.24 -30.66
CA LEU A 148 -26.58 36.61 -31.04
C LEU A 148 -26.49 36.41 -32.56
N PRO A 149 -25.26 36.41 -33.12
CA PRO A 149 -25.04 36.01 -34.49
C PRO A 149 -25.61 34.60 -34.73
N PHE A 150 -26.07 34.34 -35.95
CA PHE A 150 -26.71 33.09 -36.38
C PHE A 150 -28.15 32.84 -35.89
N MET A 151 -28.74 33.57 -34.93
CA MET A 151 -30.12 33.32 -34.47
C MET A 151 -31.21 33.38 -35.56
N LYS A 152 -31.01 34.19 -36.61
CA LYS A 152 -32.02 34.42 -37.68
C LYS A 152 -32.01 33.36 -38.78
N LEU A 153 -31.08 32.40 -38.75
CA LEU A 153 -30.98 31.33 -39.74
C LEU A 153 -31.87 30.13 -39.32
N PRO A 154 -32.67 29.54 -40.23
CA PRO A 154 -33.55 28.41 -39.90
C PRO A 154 -32.79 27.15 -39.45
N LEU A 155 -31.51 27.03 -39.83
CA LEU A 155 -30.61 25.91 -39.50
C LEU A 155 -29.52 26.29 -38.47
N ALA A 156 -29.68 27.42 -37.77
CA ALA A 156 -28.69 27.92 -36.81
C ALA A 156 -28.34 26.90 -35.72
N TRP A 157 -29.34 26.22 -35.18
CA TRP A 157 -29.18 25.23 -34.12
C TRP A 157 -28.26 24.06 -34.54
N LEU A 158 -28.32 23.64 -35.82
CA LEU A 158 -27.46 22.62 -36.41
C LEU A 158 -26.02 23.10 -36.58
N LEU A 159 -25.83 24.34 -37.02
CA LEU A 159 -24.50 24.94 -37.13
C LEU A 159 -23.81 25.09 -35.77
N VAL A 160 -24.53 25.64 -34.78
CA VAL A 160 -24.01 25.87 -33.43
C VAL A 160 -23.69 24.55 -32.73
N SER A 161 -24.60 23.57 -32.80
CA SER A 161 -24.35 22.23 -32.24
C SER A 161 -23.17 21.55 -32.93
N GLY A 162 -23.05 21.66 -34.26
CA GLY A 162 -21.90 21.15 -35.01
C GLY A 162 -20.56 21.77 -34.56
N ILE A 163 -20.53 23.09 -34.34
CA ILE A 163 -19.33 23.78 -33.84
C ILE A 163 -18.98 23.30 -32.43
N LEU A 164 -19.96 23.21 -31.51
CA LEU A 164 -19.73 22.75 -30.14
C LEU A 164 -19.22 21.31 -30.10
N VAL A 165 -19.82 20.41 -30.88
CA VAL A 165 -19.38 19.01 -30.99
C VAL A 165 -17.96 18.95 -31.59
N SER A 166 -17.66 19.74 -32.62
CA SER A 166 -16.31 19.79 -33.19
C SER A 166 -15.27 20.25 -32.16
N LEU A 167 -15.60 21.26 -31.34
CA LEU A 167 -14.74 21.75 -30.27
C LEU A 167 -14.53 20.69 -29.18
N MET A 168 -15.58 19.97 -28.78
CA MET A 168 -15.48 18.85 -27.84
C MET A 168 -14.60 17.72 -28.37
N LEU A 169 -14.71 17.36 -29.65
CA LEU A 169 -13.89 16.33 -30.28
C LEU A 169 -12.41 16.73 -30.37
N ILE A 170 -12.12 17.98 -30.75
CA ILE A 170 -10.76 18.53 -30.78
C ILE A 170 -10.16 18.51 -29.37
N LEU A 171 -10.94 18.93 -28.37
CA LEU A 171 -10.48 18.97 -26.99
C LEU A 171 -10.26 17.56 -26.43
N TYR A 172 -11.18 16.63 -26.68
CA TYR A 172 -11.00 15.22 -26.32
C TYR A 172 -9.71 14.63 -26.91
N TRP A 173 -9.45 14.87 -28.20
CA TRP A 173 -8.23 14.41 -28.86
C TRP A 173 -6.97 15.02 -28.23
N PHE A 174 -7.02 16.30 -27.89
CA PHE A 174 -5.92 17.00 -27.21
C PHE A 174 -5.66 16.46 -25.80
N LEU A 175 -6.70 16.25 -24.98
CA LEU A 175 -6.54 15.70 -23.62
C LEU A 175 -6.04 14.25 -23.64
N LYS A 176 -6.54 13.43 -24.58
CA LYS A 176 -6.07 12.05 -24.78
C LYS A 176 -4.59 12.02 -25.17
N ARG A 177 -4.16 12.90 -26.07
CA ARG A 177 -2.73 13.01 -26.46
C ARG A 177 -1.82 13.41 -25.30
N LYS A 178 -2.35 14.10 -24.29
CA LYS A 178 -1.62 14.51 -23.08
C LYS A 178 -1.70 13.50 -21.92
N ASN A 179 -2.27 12.31 -22.11
CA ASN A 179 -2.50 11.31 -21.05
C ASN A 179 -3.24 11.87 -19.82
N ILE A 180 -4.12 12.85 -20.05
CA ILE A 180 -5.08 13.33 -19.03
C ILE A 180 -6.38 12.52 -19.11
N LEU A 181 -6.66 11.91 -20.26
CA LEU A 181 -7.78 11.00 -20.52
C LEU A 181 -7.26 9.69 -21.12
#